data_AF-A0A5P9F1F3-F1
#
_entry.id   AF-A0A5P9F1F3-F1
#
_cell.length_a   1.000
_cell.length_b   1.000
_cell.length_c   1.000
_cell.angle_alpha   90.00
_cell.angle_beta   90.00
_cell.angle_gamma   90.00
#
_symmetry.space_group_name_H-M   'P 1'
#
loop_
_entity.id
_entity.type
_entity.pdbx_description
1 polymer ?
#
loop_
_entity_poly.entity_id
_entity_poly.type
_entity_poly.pdbx_seq_one_letter_code
_entity_poly.pdbx_strand_id
1 'polypeptide(L)'
;MGKRLSSLPTFCGFVFFLFMNNVSADFVGTLNLYANGGKYWFNSDRLNGTPFQGLALQDTTGGGGGLGFNMTNYWAMEGVVDYFIVGVDDFPEKLEIYNYHLDLLYQFGGQFCGDFCWQPYVAFGVGEMRINYNKAPKKRYRRYYKDEDGIERYDCKYRYKHDYKYPDWHPYRKYPCNWHDRQTMVNLGLGIKYSLGPRWQARADVRLFQGVDHGGLDGFASVAIGYQWIEYPDFWYDEDADGIIDATDQCPQTPVGVDVGPDGCPMDIDFDGVPAYIDQCPNTPIGIAVDEYGCIRR
;
A
#
# COMPACT_ATOMS: atom_id res chain seq x y z
N MET A 1 1.99 -26.89 -52.18
CA MET A 1 3.11 -27.09 -51.23
C MET A 1 3.26 -25.78 -50.46
N GLY A 2 2.66 -25.68 -49.27
CA GLY A 2 2.67 -24.46 -48.46
C GLY A 2 2.31 -24.81 -47.02
N LYS A 3 3.31 -24.77 -46.13
CA LYS A 3 3.11 -25.03 -44.69
C LYS A 3 2.90 -23.69 -43.99
N ARG A 4 1.73 -23.54 -43.34
CA ARG A 4 1.49 -22.53 -42.29
C ARG A 4 2.15 -23.04 -40.99
N LEU A 5 2.95 -22.20 -40.34
CA LEU A 5 3.34 -22.38 -38.95
C LEU A 5 2.13 -21.98 -38.08
N SER A 6 1.64 -22.92 -37.26
CA SER A 6 0.71 -22.66 -36.17
C SER A 6 1.43 -22.88 -34.84
N SER A 7 1.21 -21.91 -33.95
CA SER A 7 1.64 -21.77 -32.56
C SER A 7 1.56 -23.04 -31.70
N LEU A 8 2.58 -23.22 -30.85
CA LEU A 8 2.60 -24.18 -29.74
C LEU A 8 1.61 -23.78 -28.63
N PRO A 9 0.85 -24.71 -28.04
CA PRO A 9 0.09 -24.45 -26.82
C PRO A 9 0.99 -24.71 -25.60
N THR A 10 1.03 -23.77 -24.65
CA THR A 10 1.73 -23.96 -23.37
C THR A 10 0.76 -24.55 -22.35
N PHE A 11 1.20 -25.65 -21.75
CA PHE A 11 0.53 -26.49 -20.77
C PHE A 11 -0.06 -25.67 -19.60
N CYS A 12 -1.38 -25.57 -19.55
CA CYS A 12 -2.13 -25.20 -18.35
C CYS A 12 -3.22 -26.26 -18.18
N GLY A 13 -3.13 -27.09 -17.14
CA GLY A 13 -4.12 -28.12 -16.90
C GLY A 13 -3.86 -28.99 -15.68
N PHE A 14 -4.91 -29.10 -14.86
CA PHE A 14 -5.17 -30.01 -13.73
C PHE A 14 -4.55 -29.53 -12.39
N VAL A 15 -5.28 -29.04 -11.39
CA VAL A 15 -6.60 -29.44 -10.87
C VAL A 15 -7.19 -28.29 -10.02
N PHE A 16 -8.33 -27.70 -10.44
CA PHE A 16 -9.54 -27.39 -9.63
C PHE A 16 -10.48 -26.54 -10.50
N PHE A 17 -11.37 -27.21 -11.22
CA PHE A 17 -12.52 -26.56 -11.86
C PHE A 17 -13.62 -26.43 -10.81
N LEU A 18 -13.86 -25.21 -10.33
CA LEU A 18 -15.16 -24.66 -9.93
C LEU A 18 -14.94 -23.19 -9.51
N PHE A 19 -15.50 -22.27 -10.30
CA PHE A 19 -15.45 -20.79 -10.19
C PHE A 19 -14.18 -20.09 -10.70
N MET A 20 -13.96 -20.11 -12.02
CA MET A 20 -13.30 -18.99 -12.70
C MET A 20 -14.34 -18.27 -13.54
N ASN A 21 -14.80 -17.13 -13.03
CA ASN A 21 -15.33 -15.99 -13.77
C ASN A 21 -15.30 -14.80 -12.79
N ASN A 22 -14.63 -13.72 -13.17
CA ASN A 22 -14.38 -12.47 -12.45
C ASN A 22 -13.12 -12.45 -11.55
N VAL A 23 -11.96 -12.22 -12.17
CA VAL A 23 -10.80 -11.62 -11.47
C VAL A 23 -11.10 -10.12 -11.38
N SER A 24 -11.67 -9.68 -10.27
CA SER A 24 -12.06 -8.28 -10.05
C SER A 24 -11.36 -7.75 -8.80
N ALA A 25 -10.03 -7.69 -8.85
CA ALA A 25 -9.18 -7.23 -7.77
C ALA A 25 -8.54 -5.88 -8.14
N ASP A 26 -8.20 -5.04 -7.16
CA ASP A 26 -7.56 -3.73 -7.30
C ASP A 26 -8.32 -2.62 -8.08
N PHE A 27 -9.62 -2.50 -7.86
CA PHE A 27 -10.36 -1.36 -8.40
C PHE A 27 -10.02 -0.04 -7.66
N VAL A 28 -10.33 1.11 -8.26
CA VAL A 28 -10.19 2.44 -7.62
C VAL A 28 -11.05 2.52 -6.36
N GLY A 29 -10.52 3.05 -5.27
CA GLY A 29 -11.22 3.09 -3.98
C GLY A 29 -11.14 1.80 -3.16
N THR A 30 -10.54 0.73 -3.69
CA THR A 30 -10.36 -0.52 -2.93
C THR A 30 -9.42 -0.29 -1.75
N LEU A 31 -9.84 -0.80 -0.58
CA LEU A 31 -9.00 -0.91 0.60
C LEU A 31 -8.37 -2.30 0.67
N ASN A 32 -7.06 -2.36 0.93
CA ASN A 32 -6.31 -3.61 1.05
C ASN A 32 -5.72 -3.72 2.45
N LEU A 33 -5.95 -4.85 3.12
CA LEU A 33 -5.29 -5.17 4.37
C LEU A 33 -4.43 -6.41 4.14
N TYR A 34 -3.15 -6.36 4.49
CA TYR A 34 -2.25 -7.49 4.28
C TYR A 34 -1.33 -7.74 5.45
N ALA A 35 -0.89 -8.99 5.57
CA ALA A 35 0.19 -9.41 6.44
C ALA A 35 1.39 -9.79 5.59
N ASN A 36 2.58 -9.34 5.97
CA ASN A 36 3.82 -9.64 5.28
C ASN A 36 4.77 -10.45 6.19
N GLY A 37 5.73 -11.13 5.58
CA GLY A 37 6.81 -11.81 6.26
C GLY A 37 8.01 -11.96 5.33
N GLY A 38 9.21 -11.81 5.86
CA GLY A 38 10.39 -11.71 5.02
C GLY A 38 11.71 -11.75 5.76
N LYS A 39 12.77 -11.57 4.97
CA LYS A 39 14.15 -11.44 5.46
C LYS A 39 14.61 -10.00 5.32
N TYR A 40 15.15 -9.45 6.40
CA TYR A 40 15.72 -8.11 6.46
C TYR A 40 17.25 -8.22 6.55
N TRP A 41 17.95 -7.45 5.73
CA TRP A 41 19.41 -7.31 5.77
C TRP A 41 19.79 -5.87 6.09
N PHE A 42 20.68 -5.74 7.07
CA PHE A 42 21.18 -4.46 7.53
C PHE A 42 22.53 -4.17 6.89
N ASN A 43 22.78 -2.93 6.50
CA ASN A 43 24.11 -2.49 6.10
C ASN A 43 24.71 -1.57 7.17
N SER A 44 26.02 -1.65 7.34
CA SER A 44 26.76 -1.07 8.47
C SER A 44 26.55 0.44 8.53
N ASP A 45 25.85 0.91 9.57
CA ASP A 45 25.79 2.29 10.15
C ASP A 45 24.52 2.53 10.99
N ARG A 46 23.58 1.56 11.01
CA ARG A 46 22.29 1.60 11.74
C ARG A 46 22.35 1.79 13.27
N LEU A 47 23.50 1.58 13.89
CA LEU A 47 23.65 1.65 15.36
C LEU A 47 24.25 2.97 15.86
N ASN A 48 24.46 3.95 14.98
CA ASN A 48 25.01 5.24 15.33
C ASN A 48 24.04 6.03 16.23
N GLY A 49 24.43 6.32 17.48
CA GLY A 49 23.52 6.92 18.49
C GLY A 49 23.01 5.94 19.55
N THR A 50 23.21 4.63 19.34
CA THR A 50 22.92 3.58 20.33
C THR A 50 24.18 3.23 21.16
N PRO A 51 24.04 2.50 22.28
CA PRO A 51 25.18 1.93 23.00
C PRO A 51 26.01 0.92 22.19
N PHE A 52 25.47 0.44 21.06
CA PHE A 52 26.08 -0.56 20.17
C PHE A 52 26.71 0.09 18.92
N GLN A 53 26.94 1.40 18.94
CA GLN A 53 27.58 2.13 17.85
C GLN A 53 28.89 1.45 17.40
N GLY A 54 29.01 1.21 16.09
CA GLY A 54 30.18 0.56 15.48
C GLY A 54 30.08 -0.96 15.38
N LEU A 55 29.00 -1.56 15.90
CA LEU A 55 28.68 -2.97 15.70
C LEU A 55 27.75 -3.15 14.50
N ALA A 56 27.76 -4.36 13.95
CA ALA A 56 26.84 -4.73 12.88
C ALA A 56 25.57 -5.37 13.47
N LEU A 57 24.45 -5.14 12.79
CA LEU A 57 23.22 -5.86 13.04
C LEU A 57 23.20 -7.14 12.21
N GLN A 58 22.76 -8.23 12.81
CA GLN A 58 22.59 -9.49 12.10
C GLN A 58 21.37 -9.46 11.20
N ASP A 59 21.48 -10.08 10.03
CA ASP A 59 20.34 -10.44 9.21
C ASP A 59 19.26 -11.14 10.05
N THR A 60 18.01 -10.79 9.82
CA THR A 60 16.89 -11.33 10.59
C THR A 60 15.72 -11.70 9.69
N THR A 61 14.78 -12.43 10.26
CA THR A 61 13.46 -12.66 9.68
C THR A 61 12.41 -12.02 10.57
N GLY A 62 11.43 -11.39 9.96
CA GLY A 62 10.29 -10.82 10.65
C GLY A 62 9.22 -10.43 9.66
N GLY A 63 8.37 -9.51 10.05
CA GLY A 63 7.26 -9.08 9.21
C GLY A 63 6.27 -8.26 10.01
N GLY A 64 5.12 -8.06 9.41
CA GLY A 64 4.16 -7.12 9.91
C GLY A 64 2.89 -7.10 9.08
N GLY A 65 2.32 -5.92 8.94
CA GLY A 65 1.14 -5.74 8.13
C GLY A 65 1.04 -4.32 7.62
N GLY A 66 0.19 -4.15 6.61
CA GLY A 66 -0.07 -2.84 6.06
C GLY A 66 -1.50 -2.70 5.58
N LEU A 67 -1.87 -1.43 5.40
CA LEU A 67 -3.16 -1.00 4.90
C LEU A 67 -2.91 -0.14 3.66
N GLY A 68 -3.44 -0.61 2.53
CA GLY A 68 -3.34 0.03 1.23
C GLY A 68 -4.67 0.62 0.77
N PHE A 69 -4.61 1.69 -0.01
CA PHE A 69 -5.75 2.30 -0.67
C PHE A 69 -5.39 2.59 -2.14
N ASN A 70 -6.20 2.06 -3.06
CA ASN A 70 -6.02 2.30 -4.49
C ASN A 70 -6.67 3.65 -4.85
N MET A 71 -5.86 4.65 -5.19
CA MET A 71 -6.37 5.98 -5.53
C MET A 71 -6.81 6.10 -6.99
N THR A 72 -6.10 5.40 -7.88
CA THR A 72 -6.38 5.35 -9.32
C THR A 72 -6.01 3.95 -9.85
N ASN A 73 -6.25 3.70 -11.14
CA ASN A 73 -5.84 2.46 -11.79
C ASN A 73 -4.33 2.20 -11.72
N TYR A 74 -3.51 3.24 -11.58
CA TYR A 74 -2.05 3.14 -11.56
C TYR A 74 -1.44 3.43 -10.20
N TRP A 75 -2.10 4.26 -9.37
CA TRP A 75 -1.53 4.76 -8.13
C TRP A 75 -2.27 4.21 -6.92
N ALA A 76 -1.50 3.69 -5.97
CA ALA A 76 -1.99 3.31 -4.64
C ALA A 76 -1.10 3.91 -3.56
N MET A 77 -1.65 4.08 -2.36
CA MET A 77 -0.89 4.44 -1.16
C MET A 77 -0.95 3.29 -0.16
N GLU A 78 0.08 3.12 0.66
CA GLU A 78 0.18 2.01 1.59
C GLU A 78 0.92 2.43 2.87
N GLY A 79 0.27 2.28 4.03
CA GLY A 79 0.90 2.44 5.33
C GLY A 79 1.27 1.07 5.91
N VAL A 80 2.51 0.92 6.38
CA VAL A 80 3.08 -0.38 6.79
C VAL A 80 3.73 -0.27 8.16
N VAL A 81 3.57 -1.34 8.95
CA VAL A 81 4.26 -1.53 10.22
C VAL A 81 4.88 -2.91 10.24
N ASP A 82 6.21 -2.97 10.27
CA ASP A 82 6.96 -4.21 10.43
C ASP A 82 7.63 -4.30 11.81
N TYR A 83 7.76 -5.52 12.30
CA TYR A 83 8.41 -5.84 13.56
C TYR A 83 9.49 -6.91 13.37
N PHE A 84 10.67 -6.64 13.91
CA PHE A 84 11.83 -7.52 13.83
C PHE A 84 12.50 -7.69 15.18
N ILE A 85 13.05 -8.88 15.43
CA ILE A 85 13.95 -9.14 16.55
C ILE A 85 15.34 -9.40 15.97
N VAL A 86 16.30 -8.56 16.33
CA VAL A 86 17.61 -8.49 15.65
C VAL A 86 18.73 -8.79 16.64
N GLY A 87 19.65 -9.67 16.25
CA GLY A 87 20.89 -9.89 17.01
C GLY A 87 21.91 -8.80 16.70
N VAL A 88 22.76 -8.48 17.66
CA VAL A 88 23.92 -7.61 17.45
C VAL A 88 25.16 -8.48 17.35
N ASP A 89 26.00 -8.25 16.35
CA ASP A 89 27.25 -9.00 16.21
C ASP A 89 28.15 -8.82 17.42
N ASP A 90 28.82 -9.91 17.81
CA ASP A 90 29.68 -10.01 19.00
C ASP A 90 28.99 -9.79 20.35
N PHE A 91 27.66 -9.63 20.38
CA PHE A 91 26.89 -9.45 21.61
C PHE A 91 25.73 -10.47 21.70
N PRO A 92 25.48 -11.07 22.88
CA PRO A 92 24.37 -12.02 23.07
C PRO A 92 22.98 -11.34 23.12
N GLU A 93 22.92 -10.05 22.84
CA GLU A 93 21.75 -9.22 23.04
C GLU A 93 20.89 -9.15 21.78
N LYS A 94 19.58 -8.99 21.99
CA LYS A 94 18.60 -8.84 20.92
C LYS A 94 17.89 -7.51 21.05
N LEU A 95 17.73 -6.84 19.91
CA LEU A 95 17.02 -5.58 19.77
C LEU A 95 15.63 -5.85 19.18
N GLU A 96 14.65 -5.05 19.60
CA GLU A 96 13.31 -5.04 19.01
C GLU A 96 13.23 -3.84 18.08
N ILE A 97 13.04 -4.07 16.79
CA ILE A 97 13.01 -3.00 15.78
C ILE A 97 11.60 -2.92 15.21
N TYR A 98 11.07 -1.70 15.19
CA TYR A 98 9.83 -1.37 14.50
C TYR A 98 10.15 -0.49 13.29
N ASN A 99 9.64 -0.87 12.13
CA ASN A 99 9.75 -0.09 10.90
C ASN A 99 8.37 0.40 10.50
N TYR A 100 8.17 1.72 10.49
CA TYR A 100 6.95 2.36 10.04
C TYR A 100 7.23 3.04 8.71
N HIS A 101 6.45 2.78 7.68
CA HIS A 101 6.62 3.50 6.42
C HIS A 101 5.30 3.73 5.68
N LEU A 102 5.28 4.80 4.91
CA LEU A 102 4.19 5.19 4.02
C LEU A 102 4.73 5.20 2.59
N ASP A 103 4.18 4.36 1.74
CA ASP A 103 4.60 4.14 0.37
C ASP A 103 3.55 4.64 -0.61
N LEU A 104 4.01 5.22 -1.71
CA LEU A 104 3.26 5.36 -2.95
C LEU A 104 3.68 4.27 -3.91
N LEU A 105 2.70 3.59 -4.49
CA LEU A 105 2.89 2.48 -5.42
C LEU A 105 2.42 2.92 -6.80
N TYR A 106 3.28 2.77 -7.80
CA TYR A 106 2.93 2.86 -9.21
C TYR A 106 2.85 1.46 -9.81
N GLN A 107 1.65 1.09 -10.25
CA GLN A 107 1.29 -0.24 -10.70
C GLN A 107 1.25 -0.26 -12.23
N PHE A 108 2.12 -1.04 -12.86
CA PHE A 108 2.20 -1.08 -14.32
C PHE A 108 1.03 -1.88 -14.91
N GLY A 109 0.57 -1.44 -16.07
CA GLY A 109 -0.56 -2.06 -16.76
C GLY A 109 -1.93 -1.63 -16.23
N GLY A 110 -1.99 -0.89 -15.12
CA GLY A 110 -3.26 -0.56 -14.47
C GLY A 110 -3.75 -1.71 -13.60
N GLN A 111 -5.02 -1.66 -13.15
CA GLN A 111 -5.72 -2.73 -12.44
C GLN A 111 -5.50 -4.08 -13.13
N PHE A 112 -5.47 -5.21 -12.38
CA PHE A 112 -5.31 -6.58 -12.92
C PHE A 112 -6.00 -6.73 -14.29
N CYS A 113 -5.23 -6.63 -15.37
CA CYS A 113 -5.77 -6.45 -16.72
C CYS A 113 -6.40 -7.76 -17.21
N GLY A 114 -7.73 -7.82 -17.30
CA GLY A 114 -8.44 -8.90 -18.01
C GLY A 114 -8.01 -10.31 -17.57
N ASP A 115 -7.25 -11.00 -18.43
CA ASP A 115 -6.75 -12.38 -18.25
C ASP A 115 -5.47 -12.50 -17.38
N PHE A 116 -4.82 -11.40 -17.02
CA PHE A 116 -3.55 -11.43 -16.28
C PHE A 116 -3.79 -11.41 -14.76
N CYS A 117 -3.53 -12.54 -14.12
CA CYS A 117 -3.61 -12.67 -12.65
C CYS A 117 -2.43 -12.03 -11.91
N TRP A 118 -1.55 -11.27 -12.57
CA TRP A 118 -0.37 -10.66 -11.94
C TRP A 118 -0.16 -9.21 -12.35
N GLN A 119 0.38 -8.40 -11.45
CA GLN A 119 0.55 -6.96 -11.63
C GLN A 119 1.89 -6.51 -11.01
N PRO A 120 2.89 -6.11 -11.83
CA PRO A 120 4.14 -5.58 -11.33
C PRO A 120 3.96 -4.12 -10.90
N TYR A 121 4.71 -3.69 -9.90
CA TYR A 121 4.66 -2.31 -9.42
C TYR A 121 6.03 -1.86 -8.89
N VAL A 122 6.22 -0.54 -8.88
CA VAL A 122 7.30 0.10 -8.12
C VAL A 122 6.72 0.84 -6.93
N ALA A 123 7.48 0.94 -5.87
CA ALA A 123 7.10 1.67 -4.67
C ALA A 123 8.18 2.66 -4.27
N PHE A 124 7.78 3.79 -3.73
CA PHE A 124 8.69 4.74 -3.09
C PHE A 124 7.98 5.36 -1.90
N GLY A 125 8.71 5.57 -0.83
CA GLY A 125 8.10 5.96 0.42
C GLY A 125 9.05 6.63 1.38
N VAL A 126 8.46 7.07 2.49
CA VAL A 126 9.16 7.64 3.64
C VAL A 126 8.78 6.86 4.88
N GLY A 127 9.69 6.75 5.82
CA GLY A 127 9.44 5.97 7.02
C GLY A 127 10.33 6.37 8.18
N GLU A 128 10.06 5.74 9.32
CA GLU A 128 10.83 5.87 10.54
C GLU A 128 11.09 4.48 11.10
N MET A 129 12.37 4.17 11.36
CA MET A 129 12.74 3.00 12.14
C MET A 129 12.90 3.41 13.59
N ARG A 130 12.36 2.60 14.50
CA ARG A 130 12.55 2.72 15.94
C ARG A 130 13.23 1.48 16.49
N ILE A 131 14.35 1.69 17.18
CA ILE A 131 15.06 0.64 17.89
C ILE A 131 14.66 0.70 19.36
N ASN A 132 13.93 -0.31 19.80
CA ASN A 132 13.53 -0.51 21.18
C ASN A 132 14.39 -1.58 21.84
N TYR A 133 14.71 -1.33 23.10
CA TYR A 133 15.54 -2.21 23.88
C TYR A 133 14.82 -2.64 25.16
N ASN A 134 14.23 -3.81 25.12
CA ASN A 134 13.37 -4.28 26.20
C ASN A 134 14.10 -5.16 27.22
N LYS A 135 15.37 -5.51 26.98
CA LYS A 135 16.15 -6.42 27.85
C LYS A 135 17.58 -5.92 28.10
N ALA A 136 17.68 -4.76 28.75
CA ALA A 136 18.91 -4.35 29.43
C ALA A 136 19.47 -5.46 30.32
N PRO A 137 20.79 -5.71 30.32
CA PRO A 137 21.38 -6.71 31.20
C PRO A 137 20.95 -6.40 32.63
N LYS A 138 20.38 -7.42 33.27
CA LYS A 138 19.96 -7.39 34.67
C LYS A 138 21.18 -7.25 35.57
N LYS A 139 21.67 -6.01 35.73
CA LYS A 139 22.38 -5.49 36.91
C LYS A 139 22.48 -3.97 36.79
N ARG A 140 21.41 -3.30 37.22
CA ARG A 140 21.35 -1.84 37.42
C ARG A 140 22.25 -1.45 38.60
N TYR A 141 23.29 -0.66 38.35
CA TYR A 141 23.73 0.31 39.34
C TYR A 141 23.37 1.69 38.80
N ARG A 142 22.33 2.30 39.39
CA ARG A 142 22.05 3.72 39.24
C ARG A 142 23.03 4.45 40.14
N ARG A 143 23.98 5.19 39.57
CA ARG A 143 24.83 6.09 40.38
C ARG A 143 24.24 7.49 40.31
N TYR A 144 23.89 8.01 41.48
CA TYR A 144 23.46 9.39 41.69
C TYR A 144 24.69 10.30 41.69
N TYR A 145 24.65 11.35 40.88
CA TYR A 145 25.58 12.47 41.00
C TYR A 145 24.85 13.75 40.59
N LYS A 146 25.07 14.81 41.38
CA LYS A 146 24.73 16.17 40.96
C LYS A 146 25.91 16.70 40.17
N ASP A 147 25.64 17.21 38.97
CA ASP A 147 26.64 18.01 38.26
C ASP A 147 26.90 19.32 39.03
N GLU A 148 27.99 20.01 38.70
CA GLU A 148 28.38 21.29 39.31
C GLU A 148 27.28 22.36 39.19
N ASP A 149 26.38 22.23 38.20
CA ASP A 149 25.21 23.09 37.98
C ASP A 149 23.96 22.68 38.79
N GLY A 150 24.06 21.69 39.69
CA GLY A 150 22.95 21.21 40.51
C GLY A 150 21.89 20.38 39.78
N ILE A 151 22.10 20.08 38.49
CA ILE A 151 21.21 19.26 37.66
C ILE A 151 21.37 17.79 38.03
N GLU A 152 20.26 17.12 38.33
CA GLU A 152 20.23 15.69 38.66
C GLU A 152 20.43 14.85 37.39
N ARG A 153 21.52 14.06 37.35
CA ARG A 153 21.80 13.15 36.22
C ARG A 153 21.87 11.70 36.69
N TYR A 154 21.28 10.80 35.90
CA TYR A 154 21.27 9.37 36.18
C TYR A 154 22.37 8.66 35.38
N ASP A 155 23.35 8.02 36.05
CA ASP A 155 24.32 7.13 35.38
C ASP A 155 23.74 5.71 35.28
N CYS A 156 23.81 5.11 34.10
CA CYS A 156 23.64 3.67 33.94
C CYS A 156 24.99 3.03 33.62
N LYS A 157 25.62 2.43 34.64
CA LYS A 157 26.81 1.58 34.43
C LYS A 157 26.39 0.15 34.16
N TYR A 158 26.71 -0.34 32.97
CA TYR A 158 26.57 -1.74 32.60
C TYR A 158 27.77 -2.53 33.12
N ARG A 159 27.53 -3.60 33.89
CA ARG A 159 28.57 -4.57 34.25
C ARG A 159 28.40 -5.78 33.34
N TYR A 160 29.13 -5.82 32.23
CA TYR A 160 29.30 -7.05 31.47
C TYR A 160 29.92 -8.08 32.43
N LYS A 161 29.36 -9.29 32.48
CA LYS A 161 30.08 -10.42 33.07
C LYS A 161 31.26 -10.64 32.12
N HIS A 162 32.48 -10.37 32.58
CA HIS A 162 33.69 -10.75 31.86
C HIS A 162 33.62 -12.27 31.62
N ASP A 163 33.30 -12.68 30.41
CA ASP A 163 33.92 -13.87 29.85
C ASP A 163 35.26 -13.39 29.30
N TYR A 164 36.34 -14.03 29.76
CA TYR A 164 37.75 -13.68 29.58
C TYR A 164 38.26 -13.64 28.11
N LYS A 165 37.37 -13.57 27.12
CA LYS A 165 37.68 -13.78 25.70
C LYS A 165 37.79 -12.50 24.88
N TYR A 166 37.39 -11.34 25.39
CA TYR A 166 37.44 -10.06 24.65
C TYR A 166 38.13 -8.96 25.47
N PRO A 167 39.27 -8.39 25.01
CA PRO A 167 39.97 -7.35 25.73
C PRO A 167 39.28 -5.99 25.61
N ASP A 168 39.34 -5.23 26.71
CA ASP A 168 38.70 -3.94 26.98
C ASP A 168 39.16 -2.79 26.05
N TRP A 169 38.61 -2.68 24.84
CA TRP A 169 38.92 -1.57 23.93
C TRP A 169 37.79 -0.58 23.64
N HIS A 170 36.65 -0.69 24.32
CA HIS A 170 35.64 0.36 24.23
C HIS A 170 35.61 1.18 25.51
N PRO A 171 36.03 2.47 25.48
CA PRO A 171 35.85 3.34 26.62
C PRO A 171 34.35 3.37 26.94
N TYR A 172 34.00 3.13 28.21
CA TYR A 172 32.65 3.24 28.75
C TYR A 172 32.05 4.61 28.38
N ARG A 173 31.44 4.72 27.20
CA ARG A 173 30.75 5.92 26.78
C ARG A 173 29.48 6.03 27.64
N LYS A 174 29.29 7.22 28.20
CA LYS A 174 28.21 7.57 29.12
C LYS A 174 26.92 7.66 28.29
N TYR A 175 26.06 6.65 28.35
CA TYR A 175 24.77 6.69 27.65
C TYR A 175 23.62 6.88 28.63
N PRO A 176 22.63 7.74 28.32
CA PRO A 176 21.46 7.93 29.15
C PRO A 176 20.65 6.62 29.25
N CYS A 177 20.07 6.38 30.42
CA CYS A 177 19.32 5.17 30.75
C CYS A 177 18.05 4.93 29.91
N ASN A 178 17.67 5.87 29.05
CA ASN A 178 16.50 5.81 28.19
C ASN A 178 16.93 6.23 26.77
N TRP A 179 17.57 5.32 26.05
CA TRP A 179 17.95 5.52 24.66
C TRP A 179 16.86 4.89 23.79
N HIS A 180 16.22 5.72 22.98
CA HIS A 180 15.40 5.29 21.86
C HIS A 180 16.03 5.97 20.66
N ASP A 181 16.53 5.16 19.73
CA ASP A 181 17.03 5.69 18.48
C ASP A 181 15.92 5.61 17.45
N ARG A 182 15.69 6.75 16.81
CA ARG A 182 14.73 6.90 15.72
C ARG A 182 15.51 7.38 14.51
N GLN A 183 15.22 6.79 13.38
CA GLN A 183 15.88 7.15 12.14
C GLN A 183 14.85 7.34 11.06
N THR A 184 14.86 8.51 10.43
CA THR A 184 14.05 8.81 9.26
C THR A 184 14.68 8.15 8.04
N MET A 185 13.85 7.55 7.20
CA MET A 185 14.27 6.78 6.04
C MET A 185 13.44 7.16 4.82
N VAL A 186 14.06 7.03 3.66
CA VAL A 186 13.37 6.97 2.37
C VAL A 186 13.51 5.55 1.82
N ASN A 187 12.52 5.07 1.09
CA ASN A 187 12.55 3.73 0.54
C ASN A 187 12.22 3.70 -0.96
N LEU A 188 12.73 2.66 -1.62
CA LEU A 188 12.44 2.31 -3.01
C LEU A 188 12.18 0.81 -3.09
N GLY A 189 11.18 0.41 -3.86
CA GLY A 189 10.72 -0.96 -3.93
C GLY A 189 10.34 -1.42 -5.32
N LEU A 190 10.50 -2.72 -5.54
CA LEU A 190 9.97 -3.43 -6.69
C LEU A 190 9.15 -4.61 -6.19
N GLY A 191 7.99 -4.86 -6.78
CA GLY A 191 7.20 -6.01 -6.42
C GLY A 191 6.25 -6.47 -7.50
N ILE A 192 5.66 -7.63 -7.23
CA ILE A 192 4.62 -8.24 -8.04
C ILE A 192 3.47 -8.65 -7.12
N LYS A 193 2.26 -8.31 -7.55
CA LYS A 193 1.01 -8.78 -6.97
C LYS A 193 0.48 -9.93 -7.82
N TYR A 194 -0.18 -10.89 -7.18
CA TYR A 194 -0.85 -12.01 -7.83
C TYR A 194 -2.27 -12.18 -7.26
N SER A 195 -3.27 -12.21 -8.11
CA SER A 195 -4.66 -12.44 -7.72
C SER A 195 -4.89 -13.92 -7.44
N LEU A 196 -5.29 -14.23 -6.21
CA LEU A 196 -5.68 -15.58 -5.78
C LEU A 196 -7.20 -15.80 -5.89
N GLY A 197 -7.96 -14.74 -6.18
CA GLY A 197 -9.41 -14.75 -6.29
C GLY A 197 -9.98 -13.33 -6.24
N PRO A 198 -11.30 -13.18 -6.11
CA PRO A 198 -11.95 -11.86 -6.18
C PRO A 198 -11.54 -10.87 -5.07
N ARG A 199 -11.03 -11.37 -3.94
CA ARG A 199 -10.67 -10.55 -2.77
C ARG A 199 -9.32 -10.90 -2.17
N TRP A 200 -8.67 -11.95 -2.63
CA TRP A 200 -7.41 -12.42 -2.06
C TRP A 200 -6.27 -12.12 -3.02
N GLN A 201 -5.20 -11.56 -2.50
CA GLN A 201 -4.01 -11.20 -3.25
C GLN A 201 -2.78 -11.76 -2.55
N ALA A 202 -1.89 -12.38 -3.29
CA ALA A 202 -0.52 -12.62 -2.86
C ALA A 202 0.39 -11.53 -3.40
N ARG A 203 1.48 -11.26 -2.71
CA ARG A 203 2.48 -10.29 -3.13
C ARG A 203 3.88 -10.77 -2.78
N ALA A 204 4.82 -10.44 -3.64
CA ALA A 204 6.24 -10.61 -3.39
C ALA A 204 6.95 -9.31 -3.74
N ASP A 205 7.81 -8.80 -2.85
CA ASP A 205 8.52 -7.55 -3.08
C ASP A 205 9.87 -7.47 -2.41
N VAL A 206 10.70 -6.59 -2.95
CA VAL A 206 11.99 -6.19 -2.41
C VAL A 206 11.96 -4.69 -2.20
N ARG A 207 12.33 -4.26 -0.99
CA ARG A 207 12.43 -2.86 -0.55
C ARG A 207 13.87 -2.55 -0.17
N LEU A 208 14.34 -1.37 -0.53
CA LEU A 208 15.60 -0.79 -0.10
C LEU A 208 15.31 0.45 0.76
N PHE A 209 15.95 0.58 1.91
CA PHE A 209 15.74 1.68 2.85
C PHE A 209 17.03 2.46 3.04
N GLN A 210 17.04 3.73 2.63
CA GLN A 210 18.15 4.64 2.86
C GLN A 210 17.85 5.51 4.08
N GLY A 211 18.71 5.44 5.09
CA GLY A 211 18.67 6.33 6.23
C GLY A 211 19.07 7.75 5.87
N VAL A 212 18.32 8.75 6.35
CA VAL A 212 18.55 10.17 6.05
C VAL A 212 19.42 10.83 7.13
N ASP A 213 19.26 10.44 8.40
CA ASP A 213 19.97 11.07 9.52
C ASP A 213 21.41 10.56 9.66
N HIS A 214 21.57 9.24 9.72
CA HIS A 214 22.85 8.57 10.00
C HIS A 214 23.37 7.73 8.82
N GLY A 215 22.71 7.78 7.67
CA GLY A 215 23.06 6.95 6.52
C GLY A 215 22.64 5.48 6.71
N GLY A 216 23.29 4.59 5.96
CA GLY A 216 22.96 3.16 5.91
C GLY A 216 21.91 2.82 4.84
N LEU A 217 22.19 1.77 4.08
CA LEU A 217 21.31 1.23 3.04
C LEU A 217 20.90 -0.19 3.40
N ASP A 218 19.68 -0.35 3.88
CA ASP A 218 19.15 -1.65 4.26
C ASP A 218 18.24 -2.19 3.17
N GLY A 219 17.83 -3.45 3.31
CA GLY A 219 16.74 -3.94 2.51
C GLY A 219 15.95 -5.07 3.13
N PHE A 220 14.80 -5.32 2.50
CA PHE A 220 13.81 -6.25 2.96
C PHE A 220 13.22 -6.98 1.75
N ALA A 221 13.26 -8.31 1.77
CA ALA A 221 12.58 -9.15 0.80
C ALA A 221 11.41 -9.80 1.52
N SER A 222 10.20 -9.57 1.01
CA SER A 222 8.97 -9.95 1.67
C SER A 222 8.04 -10.71 0.74
N VAL A 223 7.24 -11.59 1.35
CA VAL A 223 6.02 -12.13 0.77
C VAL A 223 4.85 -11.72 1.64
N ALA A 224 3.70 -11.50 1.02
CA ALA A 224 2.51 -11.06 1.72
C ALA A 224 1.25 -11.73 1.18
N ILE A 225 0.26 -11.84 2.06
CA ILE A 225 -1.11 -12.19 1.69
C ILE A 225 -2.03 -11.05 2.14
N GLY A 226 -2.84 -10.57 1.20
CA GLY A 226 -3.74 -9.46 1.38
C GLY A 226 -5.19 -9.85 1.12
N TYR A 227 -6.07 -9.20 1.85
CA TYR A 227 -7.50 -9.20 1.63
C TYR A 227 -7.95 -7.83 1.17
N GLN A 228 -8.66 -7.80 0.06
CA GLN A 228 -9.20 -6.60 -0.55
C GLN A 228 -10.67 -6.46 -0.18
N TRP A 229 -10.97 -5.36 0.51
CA TRP A 229 -12.32 -4.86 0.63
C TRP A 229 -12.60 -3.94 -0.55
N ILE A 230 -13.37 -4.49 -1.49
CA ILE A 230 -14.00 -3.73 -2.55
C ILE A 230 -15.10 -2.90 -1.88
N GLU A 231 -14.91 -1.60 -1.84
CA GLU A 231 -15.98 -0.63 -1.62
C GLU A 231 -16.35 -0.11 -3.00
N TYR A 232 -17.47 -0.56 -3.57
CA TYR A 232 -18.00 -0.08 -4.88
C TYR A 232 -19.52 0.05 -4.83
N PRO A 233 -20.15 0.94 -5.65
CA PRO A 233 -19.54 1.76 -6.71
C PRO A 233 -19.87 3.28 -6.63
N ASP A 234 -19.11 4.07 -7.39
CA ASP A 234 -19.43 5.40 -7.95
C ASP A 234 -20.75 6.08 -7.52
N PHE A 235 -20.76 6.72 -6.36
CA PHE A 235 -21.84 7.65 -6.02
C PHE A 235 -21.70 9.02 -6.69
N TRP A 236 -20.63 9.25 -7.45
CA TRP A 236 -20.28 10.58 -7.96
C TRP A 236 -19.84 10.57 -9.43
N TYR A 237 -19.89 9.42 -10.10
CA TYR A 237 -19.56 9.31 -11.52
C TYR A 237 -20.84 9.48 -12.34
N ASP A 238 -20.72 10.29 -13.38
CA ASP A 238 -21.74 10.73 -14.31
C ASP A 238 -21.04 10.75 -15.67
N GLU A 239 -21.26 9.70 -16.48
CA GLU A 239 -20.51 9.42 -17.71
C GLU A 239 -20.85 10.41 -18.83
N ASP A 240 -22.11 10.82 -18.93
CA ASP A 240 -22.61 11.71 -19.98
C ASP A 240 -22.70 13.19 -19.55
N ALA A 241 -22.42 13.46 -18.27
CA ALA A 241 -22.33 14.78 -17.66
C ALA A 241 -23.64 15.58 -17.73
N ASP A 242 -24.78 14.89 -17.63
CA ASP A 242 -26.11 15.50 -17.61
C ASP A 242 -26.55 15.98 -16.21
N GLY A 243 -25.78 15.65 -15.17
CA GLY A 243 -26.01 16.04 -13.78
C GLY A 243 -26.70 14.98 -12.93
N ILE A 244 -27.03 13.81 -13.50
CA ILE A 244 -27.54 12.64 -12.78
C ILE A 244 -26.45 11.55 -12.78
N ILE A 245 -26.19 10.98 -11.60
CA ILE A 245 -25.17 9.93 -11.49
C ILE A 245 -25.63 8.64 -12.18
N ASP A 246 -24.70 7.91 -12.82
CA ASP A 246 -24.97 6.67 -13.56
C ASP A 246 -25.74 5.63 -12.74
N ALA A 247 -25.54 5.63 -11.42
CA ALA A 247 -26.21 4.73 -10.49
C ALA A 247 -27.73 4.95 -10.41
N THR A 248 -28.20 6.15 -10.74
CA THR A 248 -29.62 6.55 -10.73
C THR A 248 -30.15 6.99 -12.08
N ASP A 249 -29.28 7.11 -13.08
CA ASP A 249 -29.63 7.51 -14.43
C ASP A 249 -30.24 6.34 -15.23
N GLN A 250 -31.41 6.60 -15.83
CA GLN A 250 -32.11 5.66 -16.72
C GLN A 250 -31.74 5.86 -18.19
N CYS A 251 -31.08 6.97 -18.53
CA CYS A 251 -30.74 7.41 -19.86
C CYS A 251 -29.24 7.79 -19.97
N PRO A 252 -28.31 6.80 -19.92
CA PRO A 252 -26.85 6.96 -19.78
C PRO A 252 -26.10 7.56 -20.99
N GLN A 253 -26.84 8.18 -21.91
CA GLN A 253 -26.32 8.78 -23.14
C GLN A 253 -27.03 10.10 -23.47
N THR A 254 -27.46 10.83 -22.45
CA THR A 254 -28.06 12.15 -22.61
C THR A 254 -27.01 13.12 -23.15
N PRO A 255 -27.31 13.89 -24.21
CA PRO A 255 -26.37 14.89 -24.70
C PRO A 255 -26.07 15.97 -23.65
N VAL A 256 -24.79 16.31 -23.50
CA VAL A 256 -24.34 17.39 -22.59
C VAL A 256 -25.13 18.69 -22.82
N GLY A 257 -25.69 19.23 -21.73
CA GLY A 257 -26.42 20.50 -21.74
C GLY A 257 -27.90 20.39 -22.13
N VAL A 258 -28.43 19.18 -22.30
CA VAL A 258 -29.87 18.92 -22.35
C VAL A 258 -30.43 18.93 -20.93
N ASP A 259 -31.58 19.58 -20.73
CA ASP A 259 -32.26 19.54 -19.45
C ASP A 259 -32.90 18.16 -19.23
N VAL A 260 -32.53 17.50 -18.13
CA VAL A 260 -33.00 16.17 -17.76
C VAL A 260 -33.90 16.18 -16.52
N GLY A 261 -34.74 15.14 -16.41
CA GLY A 261 -35.52 14.87 -15.23
C GLY A 261 -34.70 14.24 -14.09
N PRO A 262 -35.32 13.97 -12.92
CA PRO A 262 -34.66 13.27 -11.81
C PRO A 262 -34.20 11.84 -12.11
N ASP A 263 -34.66 11.29 -13.23
CA ASP A 263 -34.31 9.99 -13.79
C ASP A 263 -33.19 10.03 -14.83
N GLY A 264 -32.61 11.22 -15.11
CA GLY A 264 -31.56 11.42 -16.12
C GLY A 264 -32.07 11.37 -17.57
N CYS A 265 -33.37 11.21 -17.78
CA CYS A 265 -33.94 11.21 -19.12
C CYS A 265 -34.28 12.63 -19.60
N PRO A 266 -34.10 12.93 -20.89
CA PRO A 266 -34.50 14.20 -21.48
C PRO A 266 -35.98 14.51 -21.24
N MET A 267 -36.29 15.75 -20.84
CA MET A 267 -37.68 16.15 -20.62
C MET A 267 -38.52 16.17 -21.91
N ASP A 268 -39.72 15.61 -21.83
CA ASP A 268 -40.80 15.73 -22.81
C ASP A 268 -41.90 16.62 -22.19
N ILE A 269 -42.15 17.78 -22.81
CA ILE A 269 -42.98 18.85 -22.22
C ILE A 269 -44.47 18.63 -22.49
N ASP A 270 -44.83 18.09 -23.65
CA ASP A 270 -46.22 17.87 -24.08
C ASP A 270 -46.64 16.40 -24.10
N PHE A 271 -45.73 15.50 -23.72
CA PHE A 271 -45.95 14.07 -23.50
C PHE A 271 -46.37 13.32 -24.78
N ASP A 272 -45.80 13.71 -25.93
CA ASP A 272 -46.04 13.10 -27.22
C ASP A 272 -45.04 11.98 -27.58
N GLY A 273 -44.01 11.81 -26.75
CA GLY A 273 -42.95 10.82 -26.89
C GLY A 273 -41.69 11.34 -27.58
N VAL A 274 -41.62 12.62 -27.96
CA VAL A 274 -40.44 13.28 -28.53
C VAL A 274 -39.84 14.25 -27.50
N PRO A 275 -38.57 14.07 -27.09
CA PRO A 275 -37.92 14.99 -26.16
C PRO A 275 -37.91 16.44 -26.65
N ALA A 276 -38.12 17.38 -25.71
CA ALA A 276 -38.29 18.80 -26.01
C ALA A 276 -37.10 19.45 -26.73
N TYR A 277 -35.89 18.89 -26.59
CA TYR A 277 -34.69 19.42 -27.25
C TYR A 277 -34.59 19.08 -28.76
N ILE A 278 -35.37 18.09 -29.23
CA ILE A 278 -35.47 17.72 -30.65
C ILE A 278 -36.87 17.90 -31.25
N ASP A 279 -37.86 18.22 -30.41
CA ASP A 279 -39.23 18.45 -30.85
C ASP A 279 -39.38 19.78 -31.62
N GLN A 280 -39.92 19.69 -32.84
CA GLN A 280 -40.20 20.85 -33.70
C GLN A 280 -41.60 21.44 -33.50
N CYS A 281 -42.46 20.73 -32.77
CA CYS A 281 -43.88 21.01 -32.59
C CYS A 281 -44.30 20.97 -31.10
N PRO A 282 -43.76 21.87 -30.22
CA PRO A 282 -43.78 21.77 -28.74
C PRO A 282 -45.15 22.00 -28.03
N ASN A 283 -46.26 21.69 -28.69
CA ASN A 283 -47.61 21.76 -28.13
C ASN A 283 -48.54 20.75 -28.82
N THR A 284 -48.07 19.54 -29.12
CA THR A 284 -48.97 18.53 -29.68
C THR A 284 -49.97 18.05 -28.63
N PRO A 285 -51.23 17.78 -29.02
CA PRO A 285 -52.22 17.27 -28.09
C PRO A 285 -51.86 15.85 -27.63
N ILE A 286 -51.83 15.63 -26.32
CA ILE A 286 -51.62 14.33 -25.70
C ILE A 286 -52.52 13.26 -26.34
N GLY A 287 -51.92 12.13 -26.70
CA GLY A 287 -52.62 10.97 -27.27
C GLY A 287 -52.83 11.01 -28.78
N ILE A 288 -52.28 12.00 -29.48
CA ILE A 288 -52.23 12.04 -30.94
C ILE A 288 -50.90 11.42 -31.42
N ALA A 289 -50.96 10.64 -32.49
CA ALA A 289 -49.75 10.06 -33.08
C ALA A 289 -48.93 11.14 -33.83
N VAL A 290 -47.69 11.34 -33.38
CA VAL A 290 -46.72 12.25 -34.00
C VAL A 290 -45.69 11.51 -34.85
N ASP A 291 -44.99 12.24 -35.71
CA ASP A 291 -43.81 11.77 -36.45
C ASP A 291 -42.52 11.88 -35.62
N GLU A 292 -41.37 11.60 -36.25
CA GLU A 292 -40.05 11.65 -35.58
C GLU A 292 -39.62 13.06 -35.17
N TYR A 293 -40.33 14.10 -35.61
CA TYR A 293 -40.07 15.50 -35.28
C TYR A 293 -41.06 16.05 -34.26
N GLY A 294 -41.92 15.21 -33.67
CA GLY A 294 -42.97 15.62 -32.75
C GLY A 294 -44.18 16.24 -33.45
N CYS A 295 -44.30 16.15 -34.77
CA CYS A 295 -45.39 16.82 -35.49
C CYS A 295 -46.52 15.84 -35.87
N ILE A 296 -47.77 16.31 -35.84
CA ILE A 296 -48.95 15.49 -36.16
C ILE A 296 -48.88 14.99 -37.60
N ARG A 297 -48.95 13.67 -37.78
CA ARG A 297 -49.07 13.06 -39.11
C ARG A 297 -50.40 13.46 -39.75
N ARG A 298 -50.33 14.18 -40.87
CA ARG A 298 -51.48 14.53 -41.71
C ARG A 298 -51.79 13.46 -42.73
#